data_AF-A0A7C7REX2-F1
#
_entry.id   AF-A0A7C7REX2-F1
#
_cell.length_a   1.000
_cell.length_b   1.000
_cell.length_c   1.000
_cell.angle_alpha   90.00
_cell.angle_beta   90.00
_cell.angle_gamma   90.00
#
_symmetry.space_group_name_H-M   'P 1'
#
loop_
_entity.id
_entity.type
_entity.pdbx_description
1 polymer ?
#
loop_
_entity_poly.entity_id
_entity_poly.type
_entity_poly.pdbx_seq_one_letter_code
_entity_poly.pdbx_strand_id
1 'polypeptide(L)'
;MKQDQLGSSVFYKSMISCLIMVFAGVLWFSPQAQAFTAFENDAVRIQLDSTLSYGLMWRVESRDKDIIGLANGGTKHSVNYDDGNLNYGRGLISNAIKLTSELDIDAGWIGAFIRATGFYDYENEKKSRDRTDLTSDARDAVGSDIDL
;
A
#
# COMPACT_ATOMS: atom_id res chain seq x y z
N MET A 1 11.34 -46.81 10.29
CA MET A 1 10.57 -45.61 10.68
C MET A 1 11.50 -44.48 11.14
N LYS A 2 12.49 -44.06 10.33
CA LYS A 2 13.49 -43.05 10.73
C LYS A 2 13.96 -42.11 9.61
N GLN A 3 13.45 -42.23 8.38
CA GLN A 3 13.87 -41.37 7.25
C GLN A 3 13.02 -40.10 7.08
N ASP A 4 11.75 -40.08 7.50
CA ASP A 4 10.86 -38.93 7.28
C ASP A 4 11.13 -37.72 8.19
N GLN A 5 11.90 -37.90 9.27
CA GLN A 5 12.18 -36.84 10.25
C GLN A 5 13.37 -35.94 9.86
N LEU A 6 14.22 -36.37 8.92
CA LEU A 6 15.34 -35.54 8.45
C LEU A 6 14.90 -34.50 7.42
N GLY A 7 13.96 -34.85 6.53
CA GLY A 7 13.50 -33.96 5.45
C GLY A 7 12.79 -32.70 5.95
N SER A 8 11.96 -32.81 6.99
CA SER A 8 11.24 -31.69 7.58
C SER A 8 12.16 -30.69 8.28
N SER A 9 13.22 -31.17 8.94
CA SER A 9 14.18 -30.30 9.66
C SER A 9 15.06 -29.47 8.72
N VAL A 10 15.40 -30.01 7.55
CA VAL A 10 16.17 -29.32 6.51
C VAL A 10 15.28 -28.31 5.77
N PHE A 11 14.02 -28.66 5.50
CA PHE A 11 13.04 -27.74 4.93
C PHE A 11 12.74 -26.57 5.87
N TYR A 12 12.56 -26.84 7.17
CA TYR A 12 12.30 -25.83 8.20
C TYR A 12 13.49 -24.87 8.39
N LYS A 13 14.73 -25.40 8.41
CA LYS A 13 15.94 -24.56 8.46
C LYS A 13 16.11 -23.71 7.19
N SER A 14 15.77 -24.24 6.02
CA SER A 14 15.83 -23.52 4.75
C SER A 14 14.77 -22.41 4.66
N MET A 15 13.54 -22.66 5.12
CA MET A 15 12.47 -21.66 5.22
C MET A 15 12.82 -20.52 6.19
N ILE A 16 13.40 -20.84 7.35
CA ILE A 16 13.87 -19.82 8.31
C ILE A 16 15.02 -18.99 7.73
N SER A 17 15.95 -19.62 7.00
CA SER A 17 17.06 -18.92 6.34
C SER A 17 16.58 -17.97 5.23
N CYS A 18 15.54 -18.37 4.46
CA CYS A 18 14.90 -17.50 3.47
C CYS A 18 14.16 -16.32 4.13
N LEU A 19 13.47 -16.55 5.24
CA LEU A 19 12.77 -15.48 5.98
C LEU A 19 13.76 -14.42 6.51
N ILE A 20 14.94 -14.86 7.00
CA ILE A 20 15.98 -13.96 7.51
C ILE A 20 16.65 -13.19 6.38
N MET A 21 16.84 -13.78 5.20
CA MET A 21 17.40 -13.08 4.03
C MET A 21 16.44 -12.02 3.45
N VAL A 22 15.12 -12.23 3.50
CA VAL A 22 14.14 -11.21 3.07
C VAL A 22 14.13 -10.02 4.04
N PHE A 23 14.25 -10.26 5.35
CA PHE A 23 14.35 -9.17 6.33
C PHE A 23 15.64 -8.34 6.21
N ALA A 24 16.77 -8.99 5.88
CA ALA A 24 18.04 -8.29 5.68
C ALA A 24 18.07 -7.45 4.39
N GLY A 25 17.29 -7.82 3.35
CA GLY A 25 17.23 -7.09 2.07
C GLY A 25 16.36 -5.83 2.09
N VAL A 26 15.28 -5.83 2.89
CA VAL A 26 14.36 -4.68 3.00
C VAL A 26 14.98 -3.49 3.75
N LEU A 27 15.96 -3.75 4.62
CA LEU A 27 16.67 -2.70 5.39
C LEU A 27 17.60 -1.81 4.56
N TRP A 28 17.82 -2.11 3.28
CA TRP A 28 18.70 -1.31 2.39
C TRP A 28 17.95 -0.38 1.45
N PHE A 29 16.61 -0.49 1.37
CA PHE A 29 15.78 0.37 0.52
C PHE A 29 14.98 1.35 1.38
N SER A 30 15.66 2.09 2.25
CA SER A 30 15.08 3.29 2.87
C SER A 30 14.94 4.36 1.79
N PRO A 31 13.71 4.82 1.46
CA PRO A 31 13.53 5.93 0.54
C PRO A 31 14.30 7.13 1.07
N GLN A 32 15.29 7.59 0.33
CA GLN A 32 16.00 8.82 0.64
C GLN A 32 15.03 9.96 0.34
N ALA A 33 14.38 10.53 1.36
CA ALA A 33 13.69 11.79 1.21
C ALA A 33 14.74 12.83 0.80
N GLN A 34 14.59 13.39 -0.41
CA GLN A 34 15.46 14.46 -0.90
C GLN A 34 14.75 15.77 -0.58
N ALA A 35 15.21 16.42 0.49
CA ALA A 35 14.83 17.79 0.79
C ALA A 35 15.57 18.73 -0.16
N PHE A 36 14.85 19.55 -0.92
CA PHE A 36 15.44 20.59 -1.75
C PHE A 36 15.20 21.96 -1.12
N THR A 37 16.25 22.56 -0.57
CA THR A 37 16.20 23.96 -0.14
C THR A 37 16.32 24.85 -1.36
N ALA A 38 15.19 25.42 -1.79
CA ALA A 38 15.14 26.27 -2.98
C ALA A 38 15.83 27.63 -2.75
N PHE A 39 15.78 28.14 -1.51
CA PHE A 39 16.40 29.39 -1.12
C PHE A 39 16.60 29.43 0.39
N GLU A 40 17.79 29.85 0.84
CA GLU A 40 18.09 30.06 2.25
C GLU A 40 18.94 31.32 2.41
N ASN A 41 18.47 32.26 3.22
CA ASN A 41 19.26 33.35 3.79
C ASN A 41 18.88 33.53 5.26
N ASP A 42 19.60 34.39 5.99
CA ASP A 42 19.39 34.61 7.43
C ASP A 42 17.98 35.11 7.81
N ALA A 43 17.15 35.52 6.83
CA ALA A 43 15.81 36.08 7.05
C ALA A 43 14.67 35.20 6.53
N VAL A 44 14.92 34.35 5.52
CA VAL A 44 13.93 33.57 4.79
C VAL A 44 14.51 32.22 4.38
N ARG A 45 13.83 31.14 4.76
CA ARG A 45 14.08 29.77 4.34
C ARG A 45 12.88 29.24 3.57
N ILE A 46 13.12 28.70 2.37
CA ILE A 46 12.10 28.04 1.55
C ILE A 46 12.57 26.61 1.28
N GLN A 47 11.78 25.64 1.73
CA GLN A 47 12.05 24.21 1.59
C GLN A 47 10.94 23.57 0.77
N LEU A 48 11.33 22.80 -0.24
CA LEU A 48 10.46 21.94 -1.01
C LEU A 48 10.89 20.50 -0.79
N ASP A 49 10.05 19.75 -0.10
CA ASP A 49 10.22 18.32 0.11
C ASP A 49 9.28 17.57 -0.84
N SER A 50 9.76 16.51 -1.47
CA SER A 50 8.93 15.69 -2.34
C SER A 50 9.23 14.21 -2.14
N THR A 51 8.18 13.44 -1.89
CA THR A 51 8.23 12.01 -1.65
C THR A 51 7.46 11.28 -2.74
N LEU A 52 8.18 10.51 -3.56
CA LEU A 52 7.61 9.58 -4.52
C LEU A 52 7.66 8.17 -3.91
N SER A 53 6.52 7.49 -3.89
CA SER A 53 6.41 6.10 -3.45
C SER A 53 5.70 5.23 -4.48
N TYR A 54 6.08 3.97 -4.52
CA TYR A 54 5.49 2.95 -5.37
C TYR A 54 5.23 1.71 -4.51
N GLY A 55 4.02 1.17 -4.57
CA GLY A 55 3.57 0.10 -3.68
C GLY A 55 2.76 -0.96 -4.43
N LEU A 56 2.96 -2.22 -4.02
CA LEU A 56 2.20 -3.37 -4.47
C LEU A 56 1.54 -4.03 -3.26
N MET A 57 0.27 -4.42 -3.40
CA MET A 57 -0.43 -5.22 -2.39
C MET A 57 -0.92 -6.53 -3.01
N TRP A 58 -0.65 -7.65 -2.34
CA TRP A 58 -0.98 -8.98 -2.83
C TRP A 58 -1.80 -9.75 -1.81
N ARG A 59 -2.90 -10.33 -2.24
CA ARG A 59 -3.69 -11.27 -1.46
C ARG A 59 -3.18 -12.70 -1.67
N VAL A 60 -2.68 -13.31 -0.59
CA VAL A 60 -2.05 -14.64 -0.62
C VAL A 60 -3.02 -15.78 -0.26
N GLU A 61 -4.09 -15.48 0.48
CA GLU A 61 -5.07 -16.47 0.94
C GLU A 61 -6.41 -16.35 0.24
N SER A 62 -7.08 -17.49 0.12
CA SER A 62 -8.44 -17.59 -0.40
C SER A 62 -9.45 -16.89 0.53
N ARG A 63 -10.63 -16.58 0.00
CA ARG A 63 -11.73 -16.03 0.78
C ARG A 63 -12.19 -17.04 1.82
N ASP A 64 -12.26 -16.63 3.07
CA ASP A 64 -12.88 -17.41 4.13
C ASP A 64 -14.40 -17.28 4.04
N LYS A 65 -15.10 -18.42 4.01
CA LYS A 65 -16.57 -18.47 3.92
C LYS A 65 -17.23 -18.06 5.23
N ASP A 66 -16.53 -18.16 6.35
CA ASP A 66 -17.06 -17.83 7.68
C ASP A 66 -17.22 -16.33 7.90
N ILE A 67 -16.60 -15.53 7.03
CA ILE A 67 -16.74 -14.07 7.02
C ILE A 67 -17.63 -13.55 5.89
N ILE A 68 -18.11 -14.42 5.01
CA ILE A 68 -19.00 -14.07 3.89
C ILE A 68 -20.46 -14.32 4.28
N GLY A 69 -21.35 -13.42 3.90
CA GLY A 69 -22.78 -13.53 4.16
C GLY A 69 -23.43 -14.76 3.51
N LEU A 70 -24.45 -15.32 4.17
CA LEU A 70 -25.24 -16.46 3.69
C LEU A 70 -25.79 -16.24 2.28
N ALA A 71 -26.26 -15.03 1.98
CA ALA A 71 -26.79 -14.67 0.66
C ALA A 71 -25.73 -14.71 -0.46
N ASN A 72 -24.44 -14.61 -0.10
CA ASN A 72 -23.31 -14.62 -1.02
C ASN A 72 -22.53 -15.95 -0.99
N GLY A 73 -23.09 -17.01 -0.39
CA GLY A 73 -22.51 -18.36 -0.39
C GLY A 73 -21.51 -18.65 0.75
N GLY A 74 -21.49 -17.80 1.78
CA GLY A 74 -20.76 -18.03 3.03
C GLY A 74 -21.65 -18.53 4.18
N THR A 75 -21.20 -18.37 5.41
CA THR A 75 -21.92 -18.84 6.63
C THR A 75 -22.31 -17.71 7.58
N LYS A 76 -21.90 -16.45 7.31
CA LYS A 76 -22.17 -15.28 8.17
C LYS A 76 -23.58 -14.72 7.96
N HIS A 77 -24.17 -14.13 9.00
CA HIS A 77 -25.51 -13.51 8.89
C HIS A 77 -25.53 -12.10 8.28
N SER A 78 -24.38 -11.49 8.02
CA SER A 78 -24.28 -10.12 7.48
C SER A 78 -23.52 -10.11 6.16
N VAL A 79 -23.96 -9.28 5.22
CA VAL A 79 -23.34 -9.10 3.89
C VAL A 79 -22.58 -7.77 3.74
N ASN A 80 -22.63 -6.89 4.75
CA ASN A 80 -22.16 -5.51 4.61
C ASN A 80 -20.67 -5.38 4.30
N TYR A 81 -19.87 -6.38 4.65
CA TYR A 81 -18.42 -6.40 4.45
C TYR A 81 -17.98 -7.30 3.29
N ASP A 82 -18.95 -7.88 2.57
CA ASP A 82 -18.66 -8.89 1.56
C ASP A 82 -18.01 -8.27 0.32
N ASP A 83 -18.35 -7.04 -0.05
CA ASP A 83 -17.83 -6.39 -1.27
C ASP A 83 -16.30 -6.29 -1.27
N GLY A 84 -15.70 -5.84 -0.17
CA GLY A 84 -14.24 -5.79 -0.04
C GLY A 84 -13.57 -7.16 -0.13
N ASN A 85 -14.27 -8.23 0.24
CA ASN A 85 -13.72 -9.58 0.21
C ASN A 85 -13.99 -10.29 -1.13
N LEU A 86 -15.17 -10.10 -1.71
CA LEU A 86 -15.66 -10.74 -2.92
C LEU A 86 -15.17 -10.06 -4.20
N ASN A 87 -14.81 -8.78 -4.16
CA ASN A 87 -14.24 -8.08 -5.32
C ASN A 87 -12.76 -8.39 -5.58
N TYR A 88 -12.06 -8.95 -4.59
CA TYR A 88 -10.61 -9.20 -4.67
C TYR A 88 -10.29 -10.67 -4.38
N GLY A 89 -9.91 -11.41 -5.43
CA GLY A 89 -9.42 -12.78 -5.32
C GLY A 89 -7.97 -12.87 -4.85
N ARG A 90 -7.42 -14.10 -4.80
CA ARG A 90 -5.97 -14.29 -4.62
C ARG A 90 -5.24 -13.66 -5.81
N GLY A 91 -4.21 -12.86 -5.53
CA GLY A 91 -3.54 -12.10 -6.59
C GLY A 91 -3.15 -10.70 -6.15
N LEU A 92 -2.69 -9.91 -7.12
CA LEU A 92 -2.43 -8.48 -6.94
C LEU A 92 -3.76 -7.76 -6.72
N ILE A 93 -3.84 -6.92 -5.69
CA ILE A 93 -5.05 -6.15 -5.32
C ILE A 93 -4.81 -4.64 -5.28
N SER A 94 -3.56 -4.20 -5.33
CA SER A 94 -3.18 -2.79 -5.48
C SER A 94 -1.83 -2.68 -6.18
N ASN A 95 -1.71 -1.72 -7.09
CA ASN A 95 -0.48 -1.35 -7.77
C ASN A 95 -0.45 0.16 -7.92
N ALA A 96 0.10 0.85 -6.92
CA ALA A 96 -0.07 2.28 -6.75
C ALA A 96 1.25 3.06 -6.80
N ILE A 97 1.22 4.21 -7.47
CA ILE A 97 2.24 5.26 -7.38
C ILE A 97 1.65 6.45 -6.64
N LYS A 98 2.41 7.06 -5.72
CA LYS A 98 1.97 8.21 -4.93
C LYS A 98 3.07 9.26 -4.85
N LEU A 99 2.71 10.52 -5.05
CA LEU A 99 3.58 11.68 -4.92
C LEU A 99 3.00 12.62 -3.87
N THR A 100 3.80 12.96 -2.87
CA THR A 100 3.50 14.03 -1.90
C THR A 100 4.57 15.10 -2.02
N SER A 101 4.16 16.36 -2.14
CA SER A 101 5.05 17.53 -2.19
C SER A 101 4.64 18.53 -1.11
N GLU A 102 5.62 19.02 -0.39
CA GLU A 102 5.45 19.89 0.78
C GLU A 102 6.30 21.13 0.59
N LEU A 103 5.68 22.30 0.64
CA LEU A 103 6.34 23.59 0.59
C LEU A 103 6.24 24.24 1.97
N ASP A 104 7.40 24.49 2.56
CA ASP A 104 7.56 25.20 3.83
C ASP A 104 8.30 26.52 3.58
N ILE A 105 7.67 27.63 3.97
CA ILE A 105 8.24 28.96 3.93
C ILE A 105 8.32 29.48 5.36
N ASP A 106 9.53 29.84 5.78
CA ASP A 106 9.82 30.45 7.08
C ASP A 106 10.54 31.78 6.84
N ALA A 107 9.89 32.91 7.19
CA ALA A 107 10.46 34.25 7.06
C ALA A 107 10.71 34.91 8.43
N GLY A 108 10.80 34.13 9.50
CA GLY A 108 11.02 34.59 10.89
C GLY A 108 9.79 35.23 11.56
N TRP A 109 9.13 36.19 10.89
CA TRP A 109 7.93 36.87 11.41
C TRP A 109 6.61 36.27 10.87
N ILE A 110 6.68 35.47 9.80
CA ILE A 110 5.55 34.76 9.19
C ILE A 110 6.05 33.44 8.60
N GLY A 111 5.20 32.42 8.64
CA GLY A 111 5.45 31.15 7.97
C GLY A 111 4.20 30.64 7.23
N ALA A 112 4.41 29.80 6.22
CA ALA A 112 3.35 29.16 5.45
C ALA A 112 3.73 27.71 5.12
N PHE A 113 2.76 26.81 5.20
CA PHE A 113 2.92 25.39 4.86
C PHE A 113 1.81 24.96 3.91
N ILE A 114 2.20 24.32 2.81
CA ILE A 114 1.29 23.78 1.78
C ILE A 114 1.71 22.34 1.48
N ARG A 115 0.76 21.41 1.41
CA ARG A 115 1.03 20.00 1.08
C ARG A 115 0.08 19.50 0.01
N ALA A 116 0.63 19.22 -1.17
CA ALA A 116 -0.10 18.51 -2.21
C ALA A 116 0.19 17.01 -2.16
N THR A 117 -0.81 16.16 -2.32
CA THR A 117 -0.65 14.71 -2.42
C THR A 117 -1.52 14.16 -3.54
N GLY A 118 -0.93 13.35 -4.43
CA GLY A 118 -1.68 12.61 -5.45
C GLY A 118 -1.28 11.15 -5.50
N PHE A 119 -2.21 10.27 -5.84
CA PHE A 119 -1.91 8.85 -6.07
C PHE A 119 -2.67 8.28 -7.26
N TYR A 120 -2.14 7.18 -7.80
CA TYR A 120 -2.75 6.43 -8.91
C TYR A 120 -2.49 4.93 -8.73
N ASP A 121 -3.55 4.15 -8.55
CA ASP A 121 -3.57 2.70 -8.43
C ASP A 121 -4.11 2.05 -9.71
N TYR A 122 -3.21 1.46 -10.50
CA TYR A 122 -3.54 0.79 -11.75
C TYR A 122 -4.49 -0.39 -11.56
N GLU A 123 -4.40 -1.11 -10.44
CA GLU A 123 -5.25 -2.27 -10.19
C GLU A 123 -6.69 -1.81 -9.97
N ASN A 124 -6.87 -0.78 -9.14
CA ASN A 124 -8.19 -0.29 -8.77
C ASN A 124 -8.84 0.58 -9.85
N GLU A 125 -8.06 1.37 -10.59
CA GLU A 125 -8.56 2.32 -11.57
C GLU A 125 -8.92 1.69 -12.93
N LYS A 126 -8.14 0.71 -13.40
CA LYS A 126 -8.28 0.17 -14.77
C LYS A 126 -8.98 -1.18 -14.88
N LYS A 127 -8.94 -2.02 -13.84
CA LYS A 127 -9.52 -3.37 -13.93
C LYS A 127 -10.96 -3.42 -13.43
N SER A 128 -11.70 -4.42 -13.88
CA SER A 128 -13.02 -4.77 -13.34
C SER A 128 -12.88 -5.50 -12.01
N ARG A 129 -13.97 -5.59 -11.25
CA ARG A 129 -14.05 -6.38 -10.02
C ARG A 129 -14.75 -7.71 -10.26
N ASP A 130 -14.44 -8.70 -9.43
CA ASP A 130 -15.01 -10.05 -9.56
C ASP A 130 -16.53 -10.09 -9.34
N ARG A 131 -17.09 -9.16 -8.55
CA ARG A 131 -18.52 -9.15 -8.19
C ARG A 131 -19.23 -7.88 -8.64
N THR A 132 -18.72 -6.73 -8.22
CA THR A 132 -19.36 -5.43 -8.45
C THR A 132 -18.30 -4.39 -8.71
N ASP A 133 -18.35 -3.78 -9.89
CA ASP A 133 -17.41 -2.75 -10.28
C ASP A 133 -17.46 -1.55 -9.33
N LEU A 134 -16.31 -0.88 -9.20
CA LEU A 134 -16.19 0.30 -8.36
C LEU A 134 -17.04 1.44 -8.94
N THR A 135 -17.77 2.14 -8.07
CA THR A 135 -18.43 3.41 -8.42
C THR A 135 -17.39 4.48 -8.75
N SER A 136 -17.82 5.63 -9.26
CA SER A 136 -16.94 6.81 -9.41
C SER A 136 -16.29 7.15 -8.07
N ASP A 137 -17.09 7.28 -7.02
CA ASP A 137 -16.63 7.72 -5.71
C ASP A 137 -15.66 6.71 -5.08
N ALA A 138 -15.85 5.42 -5.34
CA ALA A 138 -14.91 4.39 -4.91
C ALA A 138 -13.60 4.43 -5.70
N ARG A 139 -13.65 4.74 -7.00
CA ARG A 139 -12.44 4.95 -7.81
C ARG A 139 -11.68 6.20 -7.39
N ASP A 140 -12.36 7.26 -7.01
CA ASP A 140 -11.69 8.43 -6.45
C ASP A 140 -10.99 8.03 -5.14
N ALA A 141 -11.64 7.26 -4.28
CA ALA A 141 -11.05 6.85 -3.00
C ALA A 141 -9.88 5.84 -3.09
N VAL A 142 -9.92 4.87 -4.01
CA VAL A 142 -8.93 3.78 -4.07
C VAL A 142 -8.22 3.61 -5.41
N GLY A 143 -8.70 4.27 -6.46
CA GLY A 143 -8.13 4.29 -7.80
C GLY A 143 -7.18 5.47 -7.99
N SER A 144 -7.68 6.70 -7.90
CA SER A 144 -6.82 7.89 -7.97
C SER A 144 -7.48 9.13 -7.40
N ASP A 145 -6.70 9.94 -6.68
CA ASP A 145 -7.14 11.23 -6.15
C ASP A 145 -5.97 12.21 -6.02
N ILE A 146 -6.31 13.50 -5.88
CA ILE A 146 -5.38 14.58 -5.56
C ILE A 146 -5.97 15.44 -4.44
N ASP A 147 -5.20 15.59 -3.37
CA ASP A 147 -5.49 16.37 -2.16
C ASP A 147 -4.46 17.52 -1.99
N LEU A 148 -4.87 18.64 -1.37
CA LEU A 148 -4.08 19.89 -1.27
C LEU A 148 -4.10 20.52 0.14
#